data_AF-A0A430FH25-F1
#
_entry.id   AF-A0A430FH25-F1
#
_cell.length_a   1.000
_cell.length_b   1.000
_cell.length_c   1.000
_cell.angle_alpha   90.00
_cell.angle_beta   90.00
_cell.angle_gamma   90.00
#
_symmetry.space_group_name_H-M   'P 1'
#
loop_
_entity.id
_entity.type
_entity.pdbx_description
1 polymer ?
#
loop_
_entity_poly.entity_id
_entity_poly.type
_entity_poly.pdbx_seq_one_letter_code
_entity_poly.pdbx_strand_id
1 'polypeptide(L)'
;MYMGKATVVFDDPNTTDQSNDYTVPIPEGLTEEFEPSHPITPRQWAAWETRGIEPYKGFEEEYTTWEKEWEKVNRAQLTADGAEPLVMDMVRLDPNPDTEE
;
A
#
# COMPACT_ATOMS: atom_id res chain seq x y z
N MET A 1 -27.77 -34.85 28.17
CA MET A 1 -27.84 -33.77 27.18
C MET A 1 -26.77 -32.75 27.54
N TYR A 2 -25.54 -32.93 27.03
CA TYR A 2 -24.46 -31.97 27.23
C TYR A 2 -24.17 -31.31 25.88
N MET A 3 -24.62 -30.07 25.73
CA MET A 3 -24.36 -29.25 24.56
C MET A 3 -23.06 -28.52 24.84
N GLY A 4 -21.93 -29.15 24.49
CA GLY A 4 -20.63 -28.50 24.52
C GLY A 4 -20.64 -27.36 23.52
N LYS A 5 -20.60 -26.12 24.00
CA LYS A 5 -20.42 -24.96 23.15
C LYS A 5 -18.96 -24.95 22.72
N ALA A 6 -18.69 -25.47 21.52
CA ALA A 6 -17.40 -25.27 20.88
C ALA A 6 -17.28 -23.79 20.54
N THR A 7 -16.47 -23.06 21.30
CA THR A 7 -16.06 -21.71 20.92
C THR A 7 -15.09 -21.86 19.76
N VAL A 8 -15.56 -21.57 18.56
CA VAL A 8 -14.71 -21.46 17.37
C VAL A 8 -13.98 -20.13 17.50
N VAL A 9 -12.71 -20.18 17.88
CA VAL A 9 -11.80 -19.04 17.77
C VAL A 9 -11.33 -19.05 16.33
N PHE A 10 -11.73 -18.03 15.58
CA PHE A 10 -11.16 -17.76 14.27
C PHE A 10 -9.81 -17.08 14.51
N ASP A 11 -8.73 -17.84 14.42
CA ASP A 11 -7.40 -17.28 14.21
C ASP A 11 -7.42 -16.70 12.80
N ASP A 12 -7.67 -15.40 12.69
CA ASP A 12 -7.64 -14.70 11.41
C ASP A 12 -6.17 -14.59 10.99
N PRO A 13 -5.72 -15.31 9.94
CA PRO A 13 -4.30 -15.31 9.54
C PRO A 13 -3.83 -13.94 9.04
N ASN A 14 -4.73 -12.96 8.93
CA ASN A 14 -4.44 -11.60 8.54
C ASN A 14 -4.08 -10.68 9.71
N THR A 15 -4.00 -11.22 10.94
CA THR A 15 -3.39 -10.54 12.11
C THR A 15 -1.93 -10.96 12.33
N THR A 16 -1.23 -11.35 11.25
CA THR A 16 0.23 -11.27 11.28
C THR A 16 0.59 -9.79 11.26
N ASP A 17 1.04 -9.31 12.41
CA ASP A 17 1.85 -8.10 12.61
C ASP A 17 3.04 -8.14 11.62
N GLN A 18 2.80 -7.73 10.37
CA GLN A 18 3.78 -7.73 9.25
C GLN A 18 4.89 -6.69 9.46
N SER A 19 4.79 -5.88 10.51
CA SER A 19 5.77 -4.89 10.97
C SER A 19 7.15 -5.49 11.18
N ASN A 20 7.23 -6.79 11.50
CA ASN A 20 8.45 -7.48 11.88
C ASN A 20 9.21 -8.15 10.72
N ASP A 21 8.73 -8.03 9.48
CA ASP A 21 9.34 -8.74 8.34
C ASP A 21 10.40 -7.92 7.57
N TYR A 22 10.53 -6.61 7.85
CA TYR A 22 11.56 -5.77 7.20
C TYR A 22 12.93 -5.96 7.86
N THR A 23 13.92 -6.34 7.07
CA THR A 23 15.33 -6.42 7.48
C THR A 23 16.09 -5.13 7.21
N VAL A 24 15.53 -4.25 6.36
CA VAL A 24 16.04 -2.91 6.10
C VAL A 24 15.51 -1.90 7.14
N PRO A 25 16.27 -0.82 7.44
CA PRO A 25 15.81 0.17 8.39
C PRO A 25 14.60 0.96 7.86
N ILE A 26 13.56 1.06 8.68
CA ILE A 26 12.37 1.89 8.43
C ILE A 26 12.67 3.32 8.93
N PRO A 27 12.39 4.38 8.14
CA PRO A 27 12.58 5.77 8.57
C PRO A 27 11.83 6.11 9.87
N GLU A 28 12.46 6.90 10.74
CA GLU A 28 11.80 7.36 11.96
C GLU A 28 10.56 8.19 11.63
N GLY A 29 9.42 7.85 12.23
CA GLY A 29 8.15 8.54 12.02
C GLY A 29 7.35 8.06 10.80
N LEU A 30 7.85 7.09 10.03
CA LEU A 30 7.04 6.42 9.01
C LEU A 30 6.16 5.36 9.68
N THR A 31 4.87 5.67 9.83
CA THR A 31 3.87 4.78 10.42
C THR A 31 3.37 3.75 9.40
N GLU A 32 2.99 2.57 9.87
CA GLU A 32 2.43 1.49 9.04
C GLU A 32 1.08 1.84 8.43
N GLU A 33 0.28 2.61 9.16
CA GLU A 33 -0.97 3.19 8.67
C GLU A 33 -0.74 4.66 8.34
N PHE A 34 -1.40 5.16 7.30
CA PHE A 34 -1.35 6.58 6.98
C PHE A 34 -2.09 7.40 8.07
N GLU A 35 -1.34 8.26 8.78
CA GLU A 35 -1.89 9.21 9.74
C GLU A 35 -2.01 10.61 9.10
N PRO A 36 -3.23 11.08 8.75
CA PRO A 36 -3.40 12.39 8.15
C PRO A 36 -3.09 13.52 9.13
N SER A 37 -2.54 14.63 8.63
CA SER A 37 -2.18 15.78 9.46
C SER A 37 -3.38 16.47 10.12
N HIS A 38 -4.58 16.30 9.56
CA HIS A 38 -5.83 16.81 10.11
C HIS A 38 -6.80 15.66 10.41
N PRO A 39 -7.60 15.78 11.48
CA PRO A 39 -8.63 14.80 11.76
C PRO A 39 -9.66 14.78 10.64
N ILE A 40 -10.00 13.58 10.20
CA ILE A 40 -10.98 13.32 9.16
C ILE A 40 -12.07 12.41 9.68
N THR A 41 -13.26 12.53 9.11
CA THR A 41 -14.37 11.63 9.44
C THR A 41 -14.32 10.37 8.58
N PRO A 42 -14.90 9.24 9.05
CA PRO A 42 -15.00 8.02 8.24
C PRO A 42 -15.69 8.24 6.89
N ARG A 43 -16.67 9.17 6.85
CA ARG A 43 -17.37 9.52 5.61
C ARG A 43 -16.46 10.24 4.61
N GLN A 44 -15.57 11.10 5.11
CA GLN A 44 -14.60 11.80 4.27
C GLN A 44 -13.53 10.83 3.75
N TRP A 45 -13.08 9.89 4.58
CA TRP A 45 -12.19 8.81 4.15
C TRP A 45 -12.83 7.98 3.02
N ALA A 46 -14.07 7.52 3.21
CA ALA A 46 -14.79 6.79 2.18
C ALA A 46 -14.99 7.62 0.90
N ALA A 47 -15.20 8.93 1.00
CA ALA A 47 -15.33 9.81 -0.18
C ALA A 47 -14.00 9.97 -0.93
N TRP A 48 -12.88 10.00 -0.21
CA TRP A 48 -11.55 9.94 -0.79
C TRP A 48 -11.34 8.59 -1.52
N GLU A 49 -11.47 7.46 -0.82
CA GLU A 49 -11.20 6.13 -1.39
C GLU A 49 -12.08 5.79 -2.60
N THR A 50 -13.35 6.23 -2.59
CA THR A 50 -14.31 5.84 -3.65
C THR A 50 -14.44 6.85 -4.79
N ARG A 51 -14.08 8.13 -4.57
CA ARG A 51 -14.32 9.21 -5.54
C ARG A 51 -13.14 10.16 -5.73
N GLY A 52 -12.04 9.96 -5.01
CA GLY A 52 -10.87 10.86 -5.04
C GLY A 52 -11.18 12.26 -4.52
N ILE A 53 -12.20 12.43 -3.67
CA ILE A 53 -12.55 13.74 -3.12
C ILE A 53 -11.68 13.98 -1.88
N GLU A 54 -10.76 14.93 -1.97
CA GLU A 54 -9.90 15.28 -0.84
C GLU A 54 -10.73 15.75 0.38
N PRO A 55 -10.44 15.24 1.59
CA PRO A 55 -11.10 15.68 2.82
C PRO A 55 -10.71 17.11 3.22
N TYR A 56 -9.49 17.51 2.89
CA TYR A 56 -8.92 18.85 3.01
C TYR A 56 -7.83 19.02 1.96
N LYS A 57 -7.51 20.28 1.64
CA LYS A 57 -6.50 20.60 0.62
C LYS A 57 -5.13 20.04 0.99
N GLY A 58 -4.53 19.25 0.10
CA GLY A 58 -3.19 18.69 0.27
C GLY A 58 -3.18 17.31 0.95
N PHE A 59 -4.34 16.73 1.21
CA PHE A 59 -4.44 15.36 1.72
C PHE A 59 -3.83 14.35 0.74
N GLU A 60 -4.05 14.49 -0.56
CA GLU A 60 -3.46 13.60 -1.57
C GLU A 60 -1.93 13.70 -1.58
N GLU A 61 -1.39 14.90 -1.40
CA GLU A 61 0.06 15.12 -1.34
C GLU A 61 0.68 14.44 -0.10
N GLU A 62 0.02 14.53 1.06
CA GLU A 62 0.45 13.85 2.29
C GLU A 62 0.40 12.33 2.11
N TYR A 63 -0.72 11.81 1.59
CA TYR A 63 -0.90 10.38 1.34
C TYR A 63 0.15 9.84 0.36
N THR A 64 0.36 10.54 -0.76
CA THR A 64 1.37 10.18 -1.78
C THR A 64 2.78 10.23 -1.21
N THR A 65 3.07 11.16 -0.30
CA THR A 65 4.39 11.26 0.33
C THR A 65 4.63 10.05 1.23
N TRP A 66 3.64 9.69 2.04
CA TRP A 66 3.69 8.48 2.87
C TRP A 66 3.87 7.21 2.02
N GLU A 67 3.11 7.06 0.93
CA GLU A 67 3.26 5.92 0.01
C GLU A 67 4.66 5.85 -0.61
N LYS A 68 5.23 6.99 -1.03
CA LYS A 68 6.57 7.04 -1.62
C LYS A 68 7.66 6.66 -0.63
N GLU A 69 7.53 7.00 0.65
CA GLU A 69 8.49 6.57 1.66
C GLU A 69 8.42 5.05 1.88
N TRP A 70 7.20 4.49 1.94
CA TRP A 70 7.03 3.02 1.98
C TRP A 70 7.54 2.35 0.71
N GLU A 71 7.34 2.91 -0.48
CA GLU A 71 7.87 2.37 -1.73
C GLU A 71 9.40 2.25 -1.70
N LYS A 72 10.09 3.24 -1.12
CA LYS A 72 11.55 3.19 -0.95
C LYS A 72 11.97 2.07 -0.01
N VAL A 73 11.28 1.91 1.11
CA VAL A 73 11.53 0.82 2.07
C VAL A 73 11.30 -0.54 1.40
N ASN A 74 10.17 -0.70 0.71
CA ASN A 74 9.80 -1.94 0.01
C ASN A 74 10.81 -2.29 -1.08
N ARG A 75 11.29 -1.29 -1.82
CA ARG A 75 12.33 -1.48 -2.83
C ARG A 75 13.67 -1.87 -2.20
N ALA A 76 14.04 -1.26 -1.08
CA ALA A 76 15.24 -1.63 -0.35
C ALA A 76 15.14 -3.07 0.18
N GLN A 77 13.98 -3.48 0.69
CA GLN A 77 13.71 -4.83 1.14
C GLN A 77 13.81 -5.83 -0.02
N LEU A 78 13.14 -5.58 -1.14
CA LEU A 78 13.25 -6.39 -2.37
C LEU A 78 14.70 -6.60 -2.80
N THR A 79 15.51 -5.53 -2.73
CA THR A 79 16.93 -5.59 -3.05
C THR A 79 17.71 -6.43 -2.02
N ALA A 80 17.41 -6.29 -0.73
CA ALA A 80 18.02 -7.07 0.35
C ALA A 80 17.67 -8.56 0.26
N ASP A 81 16.46 -8.88 -0.19
CA ASP A 81 15.98 -10.25 -0.43
C ASP A 81 16.57 -10.87 -1.71
N GLY A 82 17.38 -10.11 -2.47
CA GLY A 82 18.04 -10.57 -3.69
C GLY A 82 17.12 -10.62 -4.91
N ALA A 83 15.94 -10.00 -4.84
CA ALA A 83 15.04 -9.86 -5.97
C ALA A 83 15.44 -8.65 -6.85
N GLU A 84 15.47 -8.85 -8.16
CA GLU A 84 15.65 -7.74 -9.09
C GLU A 84 14.36 -6.93 -9.19
N PRO A 85 14.41 -5.58 -9.11
CA PRO A 85 13.22 -4.77 -9.31
C PRO A 85 12.69 -5.03 -10.73
N LEU A 86 11.42 -5.39 -10.84
CA LEU A 86 10.73 -5.53 -12.13
C LEU A 86 10.66 -4.16 -12.81
N VAL A 87 11.69 -3.83 -13.57
CA VAL A 87 11.63 -2.74 -14.54
C VAL A 87 10.76 -3.25 -15.68
N MET A 88 9.46 -2.91 -15.65
CA MET A 88 8.64 -3.07 -16.85
C MET A 88 9.18 -2.09 -17.89
N ASP A 89 10.04 -2.59 -18.76
CA ASP A 89 10.43 -1.88 -19.97
C ASP A 89 9.13 -1.76 -20.79
N MET A 90 8.58 -0.55 -20.85
CA MET A 90 7.41 -0.28 -21.68
C MET A 90 7.83 -0.61 -23.10
N VAL A 91 7.40 -1.77 -23.61
CA VAL A 91 7.56 -2.11 -25.03
C VAL A 91 6.89 -0.97 -25.79
N ARG A 92 7.71 -0.10 -26.39
CA ARG A 92 7.23 0.82 -27.40
C ARG A 92 6.68 -0.07 -28.50
N LEU A 93 5.36 -0.15 -28.59
CA LEU A 93 4.71 -0.61 -29.81
C LEU A 93 5.15 0.40 -30.87
N ASP A 94 6.18 0.05 -31.64
CA ASP A 94 6.50 0.77 -32.86
C ASP A 94 5.20 0.91 -33.66
N PRO A 95 4.84 2.12 -34.11
CA PRO A 95 3.68 2.30 -34.96
C PRO A 95 3.94 1.49 -36.23
N ASN A 96 3.17 0.43 -36.42
CA ASN A 96 3.24 -0.44 -37.59
C ASN A 96 3.24 0.42 -38.87
N PRO A 97 4.33 0.48 -39.66
CA PRO A 97 4.34 1.21 -40.91
C PRO A 97 3.86 0.30 -42.03
N ASP A 98 2.66 -0.25 -41.90
CA ASP A 98 1.96 -0.87 -43.03
C ASP A 98 0.68 -0.08 -43.28
N THR A 99 0.87 1.11 -43.83
CA THR A 99 -0.14 1.86 -44.58
C THR A 99 0.50 2.36 -45.87
N GLU A 100 0.85 1.44 -46.77
CA GLU A 100 1.08 1.62 -48.22
C GLU A 100 0.83 0.22 -48.83
N GLU A 101 0.00 -0.08 -49.83
CA GLU A 101 -0.80 0.62 -50.85
C GLU A 101 -2.05 -0.24 -51.17
#